data_AF-A6RCL0-F1
#
_entry.id   AF-A6RCL0-F1
#
_cell.length_a   1.000
_cell.length_b   1.000
_cell.length_c   1.000
_cell.angle_alpha   90.00
_cell.angle_beta   90.00
_cell.angle_gamma   90.00
#
_symmetry.space_group_name_H-M   'P 1'
#
loop_
_entity.id
_entity.type
_entity.pdbx_description
1 polymer ?
#
loop_
_entity_poly.entity_id
_entity_poly.type
_entity_poly.pdbx_seq_one_letter_code
_entity_poly.pdbx_strand_id
1 'polypeptide(L)'
;MPIIHNDNTESTASGSNTSTAKARAQAEEEDMTVELHYAAKRAKFYNEFGDCHQEIQQLVAFHCGLTNPSLVQVPAMFGKDGELVWRHGSFNMCIPVSINRAGRNNAGNSLPSKLGFRVPLPYKLGEEAFPGNVEEKVRSEAATYIWINKNCPDIPIPKLRGFGVTGGLSVSLQVFRNRYRG
;
A
#
# COMPACT_ATOMS: atom_id res chain seq x y z
N MET A 1 41.35 39.18 63.83
CA MET A 1 39.95 39.09 63.35
C MET A 1 39.96 39.18 61.83
N PRO A 2 39.24 38.31 61.09
CA PRO A 2 39.23 36.85 61.10
C PRO A 2 39.80 36.26 59.76
N ILE A 3 40.60 35.18 59.73
CA ILE A 3 40.36 33.70 59.67
C ILE A 3 39.76 33.12 58.34
N ILE A 4 40.41 32.04 57.86
CA ILE A 4 39.98 30.84 57.08
C ILE A 4 40.34 30.87 55.56
N HIS A 5 41.38 30.16 55.08
CA HIS A 5 41.53 28.73 54.72
C HIS A 5 40.76 28.24 53.47
N ASN A 6 41.55 27.65 52.55
CA ASN A 6 41.32 26.41 51.78
C ASN A 6 40.85 26.39 50.31
N ASP A 7 41.74 25.76 49.52
CA ASP A 7 41.56 24.65 48.56
C ASP A 7 40.72 24.76 47.28
N ASN A 8 41.40 24.40 46.18
CA ASN A 8 41.06 23.44 45.12
C ASN A 8 39.60 23.35 44.66
N THR A 9 39.35 23.38 43.34
CA THR A 9 38.90 22.20 42.57
C THR A 9 38.58 22.50 41.11
N GLU A 10 38.91 21.53 40.26
CA GLU A 10 38.43 21.33 38.89
C GLU A 10 36.90 21.34 38.79
N SER A 11 36.36 21.78 37.65
CA SER A 11 35.05 21.31 37.18
C SER A 11 35.03 21.18 35.66
N THR A 12 35.38 19.97 35.22
CA THR A 12 34.57 19.12 34.32
C THR A 12 33.51 19.79 33.42
N ALA A 13 33.81 19.86 32.12
CA ALA A 13 32.80 19.89 31.07
C ALA A 13 32.62 18.47 30.49
N SER A 14 31.64 17.73 31.02
CA SER A 14 31.15 16.49 30.42
C SER A 14 29.64 16.43 30.62
N GLY A 15 28.88 16.72 29.57
CA GLY A 15 27.42 16.75 29.66
C GLY A 15 26.72 17.25 28.40
N SER A 16 26.97 16.65 27.24
CA SER A 16 26.16 16.97 26.05
C SER A 16 25.92 15.83 25.06
N ASN A 17 26.59 14.68 25.18
CA ASN A 17 26.50 13.62 24.15
C ASN A 17 25.56 12.45 24.49
N THR A 18 25.15 12.29 25.75
CA THR A 18 24.39 11.11 26.21
C THR A 18 22.88 11.21 25.95
N SER A 19 22.32 12.42 25.92
CA SER A 19 20.89 12.67 25.70
C SER A 19 20.45 12.35 24.25
N THR A 20 21.25 12.79 23.27
CA THR A 20 20.94 12.62 21.85
C THR A 20 21.08 11.16 21.40
N ALA A 21 22.07 10.44 21.93
CA ALA A 21 22.26 9.01 21.65
C ALA A 21 21.11 8.17 22.22
N LYS A 22 20.63 8.49 23.43
CA LYS A 22 19.53 7.78 24.07
C LYS A 22 18.19 8.04 23.36
N ALA A 23 17.92 9.28 22.94
CA ALA A 23 16.73 9.61 22.17
C ALA A 23 16.70 8.94 20.79
N ARG A 24 17.86 8.85 20.11
CA ARG A 24 17.97 8.11 18.84
C ARG A 24 17.79 6.61 19.03
N ALA A 25 18.45 6.03 20.03
CA ALA A 25 18.31 4.60 20.33
C ALA A 25 16.86 4.23 20.69
N GLN A 26 16.15 5.06 21.45
CA GLN A 26 14.73 4.85 21.76
C GLN A 26 13.83 5.03 20.54
N ALA A 27 14.08 6.03 19.70
CA ALA A 27 13.32 6.21 18.46
C ALA A 27 13.54 5.06 17.45
N GLU A 28 14.77 4.56 17.35
CA GLU A 28 15.13 3.40 16.50
C GLU A 28 14.55 2.09 17.06
N GLU A 29 14.51 1.92 18.39
CA GLU A 29 13.90 0.75 19.05
C GLU A 29 12.36 0.74 18.93
N GLU A 30 11.72 1.91 19.09
CA GLU A 30 10.29 2.10 18.84
C GLU A 30 9.95 1.84 17.36
N ASP A 31 10.76 2.34 16.42
CA ASP A 31 10.61 2.11 14.98
C ASP A 31 10.72 0.62 14.62
N MET A 32 11.70 -0.10 15.17
CA MET A 32 11.84 -1.55 14.97
C MET A 32 10.66 -2.35 15.54
N THR A 33 10.15 -1.97 16.72
CA THR A 33 9.01 -2.65 17.33
C THR A 33 7.73 -2.43 16.53
N VAL A 34 7.54 -1.20 16.01
CA VAL A 34 6.44 -0.84 15.12
C VAL A 34 6.54 -1.59 13.78
N GLU A 35 7.73 -1.71 13.19
CA GLU A 35 7.93 -2.45 11.94
C GLU A 35 7.73 -3.96 12.10
N LEU A 36 8.14 -4.56 13.22
CA LEU A 36 7.84 -5.96 13.54
C LEU A 36 6.33 -6.19 13.69
N HIS A 37 5.63 -5.28 14.39
CA HIS A 37 4.18 -5.33 14.51
C HIS A 37 3.49 -5.21 13.13
N TYR A 38 4.02 -4.36 12.25
CA TYR A 38 3.55 -4.25 10.87
C TYR A 38 3.86 -5.47 10.01
N ALA A 39 4.96 -6.18 10.24
CA ALA A 39 5.25 -7.42 9.53
C ALA A 39 4.18 -8.49 9.83
N ALA A 40 3.81 -8.66 11.11
CA ALA A 40 2.76 -9.59 11.51
C ALA A 40 1.38 -9.21 10.95
N LYS A 41 0.99 -7.93 11.09
CA LYS A 41 -0.28 -7.41 10.54
C LYS A 41 -0.33 -7.55 9.01
N ARG A 42 0.79 -7.38 8.32
CA ARG A 42 0.92 -7.57 6.86
C ARG A 42 0.76 -9.02 6.46
N ALA A 43 1.45 -9.95 7.13
CA ALA A 43 1.33 -11.38 6.83
C ALA A 43 -0.12 -11.85 6.99
N LYS A 44 -0.79 -11.46 8.08
CA LYS A 44 -2.22 -11.72 8.29
C LYS A 44 -3.07 -11.18 7.15
N PHE A 45 -2.87 -9.91 6.79
CA PHE A 45 -3.62 -9.24 5.72
C PHE A 45 -3.42 -9.90 4.34
N TYR A 46 -2.19 -10.31 4.03
CA TYR A 46 -1.89 -11.03 2.79
C TYR A 46 -2.63 -12.37 2.73
N ASN A 47 -2.65 -13.13 3.84
CA ASN A 47 -3.35 -14.41 3.91
C ASN A 47 -4.87 -14.24 3.72
N GLU A 48 -5.49 -13.26 4.37
CA GLU A 48 -6.92 -12.94 4.22
C GLU A 48 -7.29 -12.74 2.74
N PHE A 49 -6.48 -11.98 1.98
CA PHE A 49 -6.72 -11.76 0.55
C PHE A 49 -6.39 -12.98 -0.31
N GLY A 50 -5.50 -13.86 0.15
CA GLY A 50 -5.20 -15.13 -0.51
C GLY A 50 -6.44 -16.01 -0.68
N ASP A 51 -7.34 -15.96 0.31
CA ASP A 51 -8.58 -16.74 0.34
C ASP A 51 -9.71 -16.09 -0.51
N CYS A 52 -9.61 -14.79 -0.80
CA CYS A 52 -10.63 -14.00 -1.51
C CYS A 52 -10.46 -13.95 -3.05
N HIS A 53 -9.73 -14.89 -3.65
CA HIS A 53 -9.41 -14.85 -5.09
C HIS A 53 -10.65 -14.71 -5.99
N GLN A 54 -11.71 -15.47 -5.71
CA GLN A 54 -12.95 -15.44 -6.50
C GLN A 54 -13.67 -14.09 -6.40
N GLU A 55 -13.67 -13.47 -5.23
CA GLU A 55 -14.26 -12.14 -5.00
C GLU A 55 -13.49 -11.07 -5.77
N ILE A 56 -12.15 -11.13 -5.77
CA ILE A 56 -11.30 -10.24 -6.58
C ILE A 56 -11.62 -10.40 -8.07
N GLN A 57 -11.77 -11.64 -8.57
CA GLN A 57 -12.15 -11.88 -9.96
C GLN A 57 -13.50 -11.26 -10.30
N GLN A 58 -14.51 -11.43 -9.43
CA GLN A 58 -15.84 -10.87 -9.62
C GLN A 58 -15.81 -9.34 -9.65
N LEU A 59 -15.11 -8.70 -8.70
CA LEU A 59 -14.99 -7.24 -8.64
C LEU A 59 -14.28 -6.67 -9.87
N VAL A 60 -13.16 -7.28 -10.27
CA VAL A 60 -12.43 -6.83 -11.47
C VAL A 60 -13.28 -7.04 -12.73
N ALA A 61 -13.98 -8.17 -12.84
CA ALA A 61 -14.86 -8.45 -13.97
C ALA A 61 -15.99 -7.41 -14.07
N PHE A 62 -16.65 -7.13 -12.94
CA PHE A 62 -17.69 -6.11 -12.85
C PHE A 62 -17.19 -4.73 -13.31
N HIS A 63 -16.07 -4.25 -12.75
CA HIS A 63 -15.50 -2.94 -13.13
C HIS A 63 -14.93 -2.90 -14.56
N CYS A 64 -14.66 -4.05 -15.17
CA CYS A 64 -14.23 -4.16 -16.56
C CYS A 64 -15.38 -4.46 -17.54
N GLY A 65 -16.63 -4.56 -17.07
CA GLY A 65 -17.78 -4.90 -17.91
C GLY A 65 -17.73 -6.32 -18.47
N LEU A 66 -17.05 -7.24 -17.79
CA LEU A 66 -16.96 -8.64 -18.17
C LEU A 66 -18.13 -9.42 -17.57
N THR A 67 -18.85 -10.15 -18.40
CA THR A 67 -19.94 -11.04 -17.96
C THR A 67 -19.43 -12.36 -17.37
N ASN A 68 -18.19 -12.73 -17.67
CA ASN A 68 -17.58 -13.97 -17.21
C ASN A 68 -16.33 -13.67 -16.36
N PRO A 69 -16.42 -13.79 -15.01
CA PRO A 69 -15.28 -13.57 -14.11
C PRO A 69 -14.09 -14.51 -14.32
N SER A 70 -14.29 -15.70 -14.91
CA SER A 70 -13.18 -16.64 -15.20
C SER A 70 -12.19 -16.10 -16.24
N LEU A 71 -12.55 -15.04 -16.98
CA LEU A 71 -11.62 -14.32 -17.84
C LEU A 71 -10.59 -13.51 -17.05
N VAL A 72 -10.84 -13.22 -15.77
CA VAL A 72 -9.90 -12.54 -14.89
C VAL A 72 -8.98 -13.57 -14.25
N GLN A 73 -7.68 -13.37 -14.37
CA GLN A 73 -6.65 -14.18 -13.75
C GLN A 73 -6.00 -13.37 -12.63
N VAL A 74 -6.12 -13.90 -11.41
CA VAL A 74 -5.40 -13.39 -10.24
C VAL A 74 -4.30 -14.43 -9.95
N PRO A 75 -3.04 -14.03 -9.79
CA PRO A 75 -1.98 -14.97 -9.45
C PRO A 75 -2.05 -15.31 -7.96
N ALA A 76 -1.58 -16.50 -7.62
CA ALA A 76 -1.25 -16.83 -6.24
C ALA A 76 -0.26 -15.80 -5.65
N MET A 77 -0.24 -15.68 -4.34
CA MET A 77 0.64 -14.75 -3.62
C MET A 77 2.11 -15.02 -3.92
N PHE A 78 2.50 -16.30 -3.96
CA PHE A 78 3.82 -16.76 -4.33
C PHE A 78 3.78 -17.41 -5.71
N GLY A 79 4.81 -17.13 -6.51
CA GLY A 79 4.99 -17.74 -7.81
C GLY A 79 5.60 -19.14 -7.74
N LYS A 80 5.94 -19.69 -8.90
CA LYS A 80 6.42 -21.08 -9.01
C LYS A 80 7.77 -21.28 -8.34
N ASP A 81 8.59 -20.23 -8.26
CA ASP A 81 9.93 -20.28 -7.72
C ASP A 81 9.96 -19.77 -6.26
N GLY A 82 8.78 -19.63 -5.64
CA GLY A 82 8.62 -19.13 -4.26
C GLY A 82 8.73 -17.61 -4.14
N GLU A 83 8.78 -16.88 -5.26
CA GLU A 83 8.89 -15.43 -5.27
C GLU A 83 7.56 -14.76 -4.91
N LEU A 84 7.59 -13.70 -4.09
CA LEU A 84 6.41 -12.93 -3.76
C LEU A 84 5.96 -12.11 -4.97
N VAL A 85 4.83 -12.49 -5.58
CA VAL A 85 4.27 -11.84 -6.78
C VAL A 85 3.48 -10.59 -6.42
N TRP A 86 2.81 -10.61 -5.28
CA TRP A 86 2.02 -9.49 -4.78
C TRP A 86 2.93 -8.43 -4.18
N ARG A 87 2.77 -7.18 -4.63
CA ARG A 87 3.63 -6.07 -4.19
C ARG A 87 2.92 -5.22 -3.15
N HIS A 88 3.67 -4.49 -2.33
CA HIS A 88 3.10 -3.41 -1.54
C HIS A 88 3.96 -2.16 -1.64
N GLY A 89 3.33 -1.01 -1.47
CA GLY A 89 4.00 0.24 -1.13
C GLY A 89 3.82 0.54 0.35
N SER A 90 3.95 1.82 0.73
CA SER A 90 3.78 2.25 2.11
C SER A 90 2.35 2.10 2.62
N PHE A 91 1.34 2.32 1.75
CA PHE A 91 -0.07 2.40 2.15
C PHE A 91 -1.01 1.47 1.38
N ASN A 92 -0.49 0.72 0.40
CA ASN A 92 -1.31 -0.16 -0.44
C ASN A 92 -0.59 -1.48 -0.69
N MET A 93 -1.30 -2.60 -0.57
CA MET A 93 -0.99 -3.83 -1.28
C MET A 93 -1.49 -3.72 -2.72
N CYS A 94 -0.81 -4.38 -3.65
CA CYS A 94 -1.11 -4.38 -5.06
C CYS A 94 -1.00 -5.80 -5.62
N ILE A 95 -2.15 -6.35 -6.01
CA ILE A 95 -2.28 -7.65 -6.64
C ILE A 95 -2.28 -7.44 -8.17
N PRO A 96 -1.31 -7.97 -8.91
CA PRO A 96 -1.31 -7.86 -10.37
C PRO A 96 -2.37 -8.79 -10.95
N VAL A 97 -3.27 -8.28 -11.79
CA VAL A 97 -4.37 -9.05 -12.38
C VAL A 97 -4.28 -8.99 -13.90
N SER A 98 -4.58 -10.09 -14.60
CA SER A 98 -4.68 -10.11 -16.06
C SER A 98 -6.06 -10.51 -16.56
N ILE A 99 -6.41 -10.03 -17.75
CA ILE A 99 -7.65 -10.42 -18.44
C ILE A 99 -7.29 -11.29 -19.63
N ASN A 100 -7.75 -12.54 -19.63
CA ASN A 100 -7.58 -13.47 -20.74
C ASN A 100 -8.40 -13.01 -21.95
N ARG A 101 -7.71 -12.76 -23.05
CA ARG A 101 -8.31 -12.28 -24.30
C ARG A 101 -8.77 -13.39 -25.24
N ALA A 102 -8.27 -14.61 -25.07
CA ALA A 102 -8.52 -15.73 -25.99
C ALA A 102 -9.97 -16.25 -25.95
N GLY A 103 -10.70 -16.00 -24.87
CA GLY A 103 -12.12 -16.40 -24.73
C GLY A 103 -13.13 -15.31 -25.09
N ARG A 104 -12.74 -14.24 -25.79
CA ARG A 104 -13.64 -13.13 -26.13
C ARG A 104 -14.20 -13.24 -27.55
N ASN A 105 -15.53 -13.23 -27.66
CA ASN A 105 -16.25 -13.14 -28.93
C ASN A 105 -16.16 -11.69 -29.47
N ASN A 106 -15.06 -11.29 -30.12
CA ASN A 106 -14.86 -10.06 -30.91
C ASN A 106 -15.35 -8.68 -30.35
N ALA A 107 -15.83 -8.61 -29.11
CA ALA A 107 -16.30 -7.39 -28.48
C ALA A 107 -15.10 -6.62 -27.91
N GLY A 108 -14.62 -5.65 -28.70
CA GLY A 108 -13.85 -4.50 -28.25
C GLY A 108 -12.39 -4.78 -27.86
N ASN A 109 -11.47 -4.35 -28.74
CA ASN A 109 -10.02 -4.29 -28.50
C ASN A 109 -9.58 -3.28 -27.40
N SER A 110 -10.48 -2.71 -26.60
CA SER A 110 -10.19 -1.59 -25.69
C SER A 110 -9.88 -1.97 -24.24
N LEU A 111 -10.05 -3.25 -23.84
CA LEU A 111 -9.78 -3.68 -22.47
C LEU A 111 -8.28 -3.90 -22.20
N PRO A 112 -7.78 -3.43 -21.04
CA PRO A 112 -6.40 -3.65 -20.63
C PRO A 112 -6.13 -5.15 -20.43
N SER A 113 -4.96 -5.63 -20.85
CA SER A 113 -4.55 -7.01 -20.57
C SER A 113 -4.05 -7.20 -19.14
N LYS A 114 -3.58 -6.13 -18.49
CA LYS A 114 -3.02 -6.13 -17.14
C LYS A 114 -3.56 -4.95 -16.33
N LEU A 115 -3.90 -5.23 -15.08
CA LEU A 115 -4.39 -4.26 -14.09
C LEU A 115 -3.67 -4.50 -12.75
N GLY A 116 -3.69 -3.50 -11.89
CA GLY A 116 -3.34 -3.60 -10.49
C GLY A 116 -4.60 -3.44 -9.65
N PHE A 117 -4.93 -4.47 -8.88
CA PHE A 117 -5.94 -4.41 -7.85
C PHE A 117 -5.26 -3.94 -6.56
N ARG A 118 -5.53 -2.70 -6.17
CA ARG A 118 -4.90 -2.04 -5.04
C ARG A 118 -5.81 -2.04 -3.84
N VAL A 119 -5.25 -2.43 -2.70
CA VAL A 119 -5.94 -2.54 -1.43
C VAL A 119 -5.18 -1.70 -0.41
N PRO A 120 -5.83 -0.72 0.24
CA PRO A 120 -5.21 0.03 1.33
C PRO A 120 -4.78 -0.89 2.46
N LEU A 121 -3.74 -0.50 3.20
CA LEU A 121 -3.24 -1.23 4.36
C LEU A 121 -3.83 -0.62 5.64
N PRO A 122 -4.87 -1.22 6.26
CA PRO A 122 -5.59 -0.59 7.37
C PRO A 122 -4.69 -0.26 8.56
N TYR A 123 -3.71 -1.13 8.82
CA TYR A 123 -2.75 -0.97 9.90
C TYR A 123 -1.75 0.18 9.71
N LYS A 124 -1.53 0.65 8.48
CA LYS A 124 -0.72 1.86 8.19
C LYS A 124 -1.57 3.12 8.15
N LEU A 125 -2.90 3.01 8.21
CA LEU A 125 -3.84 4.12 8.14
C LEU A 125 -4.52 4.42 9.48
N GLY A 126 -4.19 3.67 10.53
CA GLY A 126 -4.80 3.84 11.85
C GLY A 126 -6.29 3.49 11.86
N GLU A 127 -6.75 2.63 10.96
CA GLU A 127 -8.18 2.26 10.84
C GLU A 127 -8.76 1.72 12.15
N GLU A 128 -7.95 1.00 12.93
CA GLU A 128 -8.33 0.45 14.23
C GLU A 128 -8.64 1.55 15.26
N ALA A 129 -7.89 2.66 15.24
CA ALA A 129 -8.11 3.80 16.13
C ALA A 129 -9.15 4.80 15.59
N PHE A 130 -9.23 4.91 14.26
CA PHE A 130 -10.09 5.86 13.55
C PHE A 130 -10.80 5.16 12.37
N PRO A 131 -11.93 4.49 12.64
CA PRO A 131 -12.70 3.81 11.60
C PRO A 131 -13.12 4.76 10.49
N GLY A 132 -12.98 4.33 9.24
CA GLY A 132 -13.28 5.10 8.03
C GLY A 132 -12.07 5.72 7.34
N ASN A 133 -10.87 5.66 7.92
CA ASN A 133 -9.64 6.18 7.30
C ASN A 133 -9.29 5.46 5.99
N VAL A 134 -9.50 4.15 5.93
CA VAL A 134 -9.34 3.33 4.72
C VAL A 134 -10.29 3.82 3.62
N GLU A 135 -11.56 4.03 3.97
CA GLU A 135 -12.58 4.47 3.03
C GLU A 135 -12.29 5.88 2.51
N GLU A 136 -11.94 6.79 3.42
CA GLU A 136 -11.58 8.16 3.10
C GLU A 136 -10.37 8.23 2.18
N LYS A 137 -9.36 7.40 2.43
CA LYS A 137 -8.21 7.27 1.52
C LYS A 137 -8.63 6.85 0.13
N VAL A 138 -9.49 5.82 -0.01
CA VAL A 138 -9.91 5.34 -1.34
C VAL A 138 -10.68 6.41 -2.08
N ARG A 139 -11.63 7.10 -1.42
CA ARG A 139 -12.37 8.22 -2.02
C ARG A 139 -11.44 9.33 -2.47
N SER A 140 -10.51 9.74 -1.62
CA SER A 140 -9.53 10.80 -1.91
C SER A 140 -8.59 10.42 -3.07
N GLU A 141 -8.08 9.19 -3.11
CA GLU A 141 -7.25 8.69 -4.22
C GLU A 141 -8.07 8.67 -5.52
N ALA A 142 -9.30 8.15 -5.49
CA ALA A 142 -10.18 8.10 -6.66
C ALA A 142 -10.50 9.50 -7.20
N ALA A 143 -10.87 10.44 -6.33
CA ALA A 143 -11.14 11.83 -6.69
C ALA A 143 -9.92 12.48 -7.35
N THR A 144 -8.72 12.23 -6.81
CA THR A 144 -7.45 12.73 -7.36
C THR A 144 -7.21 12.18 -8.78
N TYR A 145 -7.34 10.87 -8.99
CA TYR A 145 -7.18 10.26 -10.31
C TYR A 145 -8.19 10.81 -11.33
N ILE A 146 -9.45 10.96 -10.94
CA ILE A 146 -10.50 11.52 -11.81
C ILE A 146 -10.16 12.97 -12.18
N TRP A 147 -9.74 13.78 -11.20
CA TRP A 147 -9.37 15.16 -11.43
C TRP A 147 -8.18 15.29 -12.38
N ILE A 148 -7.10 14.52 -12.17
CA ILE A 148 -5.92 14.55 -13.04
C ILE A 148 -6.30 14.10 -14.46
N ASN A 149 -7.08 13.03 -14.59
CA ASN A 149 -7.51 12.54 -15.90
C ASN A 149 -8.37 13.57 -16.67
N LYS A 150 -9.14 14.41 -15.96
CA LYS A 150 -9.96 15.46 -16.56
C LYS A 150 -9.16 16.72 -16.91
N ASN A 151 -8.27 17.15 -16.02
CA ASN A 151 -7.64 18.48 -16.11
C ASN A 151 -6.20 18.44 -16.64
N CYS A 152 -5.55 17.28 -16.61
CA CYS A 152 -4.16 17.11 -17.01
C CYS A 152 -3.99 15.88 -17.93
N PRO A 153 -4.69 15.82 -19.08
CA PRO A 153 -4.74 14.61 -19.92
C PRO A 153 -3.38 14.18 -20.48
N ASP A 154 -2.43 15.12 -20.59
CA ASP A 154 -1.09 14.87 -21.11
C ASP A 154 -0.14 14.26 -20.08
N ILE A 155 -0.50 14.26 -18.78
CA ILE A 155 0.33 13.65 -17.74
C ILE A 155 0.15 12.13 -17.81
N PRO A 156 1.22 11.36 -18.03
CA PRO A 156 1.13 9.91 -18.18
C PRO A 156 1.01 9.22 -16.81
N ILE A 157 -0.20 9.22 -16.25
CA ILE A 157 -0.56 8.46 -15.04
C ILE A 157 -1.25 7.12 -15.38
N PRO A 158 -1.22 6.14 -14.47
CA PRO A 158 -2.10 4.97 -14.54
C PRO A 158 -3.57 5.39 -14.66
N LYS A 159 -4.36 4.67 -15.47
CA LYS A 159 -5.79 4.94 -15.60
C LYS A 159 -6.55 4.22 -14.50
N LEU A 160 -7.37 4.94 -13.73
CA LEU A 160 -8.34 4.37 -12.81
C LEU A 160 -9.51 3.78 -13.61
N ARG A 161 -9.81 2.50 -13.40
CA ARG A 161 -10.93 1.78 -14.03
C ARG A 161 -12.14 1.65 -13.13
N GLY A 162 -11.90 1.53 -11.83
CA GLY A 162 -12.93 1.40 -10.83
C GLY A 162 -12.33 1.59 -9.46
N PHE A 163 -13.20 1.83 -8.50
CA PHE A 163 -12.88 1.81 -7.08
C PHE A 163 -14.09 1.24 -6.35
N GLY A 164 -13.83 0.58 -5.24
CA GLY A 164 -14.82 0.07 -4.30
C GLY A 164 -14.56 0.67 -2.94
N VAL A 165 -15.61 0.95 -2.20
CA VAL A 165 -15.58 1.29 -0.79
C VAL A 165 -16.47 0.28 -0.06
N THR A 166 -16.08 -0.13 1.14
CA THR A 166 -16.84 -1.08 1.98
C THR A 166 -18.31 -0.67 2.10
N GLY A 167 -19.28 -1.60 2.23
CA GLY A 167 -19.36 -2.65 3.26
C GLY A 167 -18.65 -4.01 3.10
N GLY A 168 -17.76 -4.23 2.12
CA GLY A 168 -16.94 -5.45 2.07
C GLY A 168 -15.46 -5.26 1.69
N LEU A 169 -15.14 -4.51 0.63
CA LEU A 169 -13.76 -4.29 0.20
C LEU A 169 -13.55 -2.84 -0.30
N SER A 170 -12.64 -2.12 0.36
CA SER A 170 -12.16 -0.81 -0.09
C SER A 170 -10.95 -0.98 -1.00
N VAL A 171 -11.09 -0.73 -2.30
CA VAL A 171 -10.09 -1.07 -3.33
C VAL A 171 -10.06 -0.06 -4.46
N SER A 172 -8.96 -0.01 -5.21
CA SER A 172 -8.90 0.71 -6.50
C SER A 172 -8.30 -0.17 -7.58
N LEU A 173 -8.84 -0.07 -8.80
CA LEU A 173 -8.41 -0.83 -9.97
C LEU A 173 -7.71 0.09 -10.96
N GLN A 174 -6.41 -0.10 -11.12
CA GLN A 174 -5.55 0.77 -11.96
C GLN A 174 -4.96 -0.01 -13.12
N VAL A 175 -4.84 0.61 -14.30
CA VAL A 175 -4.17 0.01 -15.45
C VAL A 175 -2.71 0.40 -15.46
N PHE A 176 -1.82 -0.60 -15.40
CA PHE A 176 -0.40 -0.38 -15.65
C PHE A 176 -0.18 -0.12 -17.14
N ARG A 177 0.33 1.07 -17.48
CA ARG A 177 0.95 1.28 -18.79
C ARG A 177 2.38 0.77 -18.66
N ASN A 178 2.76 -0.26 -19.41
CA ASN A 178 4.17 -0.58 -19.60
C ASN A 178 4.81 0.67 -20.22
N ARG A 179 5.68 1.36 -19.47
CA ARG A 179 6.75 2.12 -20.08
C ARG A 179 7.82 1.12 -20.51
N TYR A 180 8.55 1.44 -21.58
CA TYR A 180 9.48 0.59 -22.33
C TYR A 180 8.83 -0.25 -23.45
N ARG A 181 8.59 0.41 -24.57
CA ARG A 181 9.01 -0.08 -25.89
C ARG A 181 10.06 0.91 -26.38
N GLY A 182 11.32 0.56 -26.17
CA GLY A 182 12.48 1.09 -26.89
C GLY A 182 13.01 -0.03 -27.77
#